data_AF-A0A8J8PSH8-F1
#
_entry.id   AF-A0A8J8PSH8-F1
#
_cell.length_a   1.000
_cell.length_b   1.000
_cell.length_c   1.000
_cell.angle_alpha   90.00
_cell.angle_beta   90.00
_cell.angle_gamma   90.00
#
_symmetry.space_group_name_H-M   'P 1'
#
loop_
_entity.id
_entity.type
_entity.pdbx_description
1 polymer ?
#
loop_
_entity_poly.entity_id
_entity_poly.type
_entity_poly.pdbx_seq_one_letter_code
_entity_poly.pdbx_strand_id
1 'polypeptide(L)'
;DRKGRVAYYPPTYNYNEKGILVYNYGPYNNKEIIDLAIRLVNELDYVGTLGLEVFVANGKVLINEFAPRVHNTGHYTLDGALISQFEQHLRAILGMSLGPTDVLCPSGMINILGTDKIPPEVLNYGKVYWYSKSEVRKRRKVGHINIVGNNLEEVKQKIDKIMQLIYPNGLDL
;
A
#
# COMPACT_ATOMS: atom_id res chain seq x y z
N ASP A 1 -15.18 -12.50 -4.27
CA ASP A 1 -14.97 -13.73 -3.45
C ASP A 1 -15.61 -14.91 -4.18
N ARG A 2 -15.64 -16.13 -3.62
CA ARG A 2 -16.27 -17.30 -4.28
C ARG A 2 -17.78 -17.15 -4.58
N LYS A 3 -18.44 -16.11 -4.07
CA LYS A 3 -19.86 -15.80 -4.30
C LYS A 3 -20.05 -14.54 -5.15
N GLY A 4 -18.99 -14.04 -5.79
CA GLY A 4 -19.03 -12.80 -6.60
C GLY A 4 -19.12 -11.51 -5.79
N ARG A 5 -19.00 -11.54 -4.45
CA ARG A 5 -19.00 -10.32 -3.64
C ARG A 5 -17.65 -9.61 -3.77
N VAL A 6 -17.69 -8.29 -3.89
CA VAL A 6 -16.51 -7.43 -4.01
C VAL A 6 -16.45 -6.48 -2.82
N ALA A 7 -15.27 -6.30 -2.25
CA ALA A 7 -14.94 -5.25 -1.30
C ALA A 7 -13.68 -4.54 -1.79
N TYR A 8 -13.52 -3.26 -1.47
CA TYR A 8 -12.43 -2.44 -1.98
C TYR A 8 -11.83 -1.59 -0.88
N TYR A 9 -10.51 -1.40 -0.92
CA TYR A 9 -9.86 -0.35 -0.14
C TYR A 9 -9.86 0.95 -0.95
N PRO A 10 -9.95 2.12 -0.29
CA PRO A 10 -9.74 3.40 -0.95
C PRO A 10 -8.40 3.41 -1.70
N PRO A 11 -8.33 4.01 -2.91
CA PRO A 11 -7.08 4.18 -3.62
C PRO A 11 -6.03 4.93 -2.78
N THR A 12 -4.76 4.73 -3.10
CA THR A 12 -3.64 5.47 -2.51
C THR A 12 -2.88 6.22 -3.61
N TYR A 13 -2.29 7.35 -3.26
CA TYR A 13 -1.27 7.98 -4.09
C TYR A 13 0.04 7.20 -3.91
N ASN A 14 0.66 6.77 -5.01
CA ASN A 14 1.90 5.99 -5.00
C ASN A 14 3.05 6.79 -5.63
N TYR A 15 4.10 7.07 -4.85
CA TYR A 15 5.34 7.65 -5.38
C TYR A 15 6.31 6.53 -5.75
N ASN A 16 6.61 6.44 -7.05
CA ASN A 16 7.57 5.51 -7.61
C ASN A 16 8.81 6.25 -8.09
N GLU A 17 9.99 5.70 -7.81
CA GLU A 17 11.26 6.24 -8.29
C GLU A 17 12.06 5.13 -8.96
N LYS A 18 12.55 5.38 -10.18
CA LYS A 18 13.24 4.40 -11.04
C LYS A 18 12.54 3.01 -11.08
N GLY A 19 11.20 3.01 -11.17
CA GLY A 19 10.37 1.80 -11.24
C GLY A 19 10.16 1.06 -9.91
N ILE A 20 10.44 1.70 -8.76
CA ILE A 20 10.26 1.11 -7.43
C ILE A 20 9.32 1.98 -6.61
N LEU A 21 8.27 1.38 -6.03
CA LEU A 21 7.45 2.03 -5.02
C LEU A 21 8.31 2.44 -3.83
N VAL A 22 8.44 3.74 -3.59
CA VAL A 22 9.17 4.27 -2.43
C VAL A 22 8.19 4.43 -1.28
N TYR A 23 7.11 5.18 -1.48
CA TYR A 23 6.07 5.36 -0.46
C TYR A 23 4.69 5.53 -1.09
N ASN A 24 3.66 5.40 -0.26
CA ASN A 24 2.31 5.81 -0.60
C ASN A 24 1.57 6.41 0.59
N TYR A 25 0.44 7.05 0.31
CA TYR A 25 -0.49 7.52 1.33
C TYR A 25 -1.92 7.57 0.78
N GLY A 26 -2.89 7.46 1.67
CA GLY A 26 -4.31 7.54 1.37
C GLY A 26 -5.16 7.83 2.62
N PRO A 27 -6.47 7.98 2.43
CA PRO A 27 -7.22 7.68 1.21
C PRO A 27 -7.02 8.73 0.10
N TYR A 28 -7.04 8.27 -1.15
CA TYR A 28 -7.16 9.10 -2.35
C TYR A 28 -8.54 8.83 -2.97
N ASN A 29 -9.45 9.79 -2.85
CA ASN A 29 -10.84 9.62 -3.26
C ASN A 29 -11.00 9.86 -4.76
N ASN A 30 -11.08 8.78 -5.53
CA ASN A 30 -11.44 8.82 -6.94
C ASN A 30 -12.38 7.66 -7.28
N LYS A 31 -13.63 7.99 -7.59
CA LYS A 31 -14.69 7.01 -7.87
C LYS A 31 -14.43 6.23 -9.15
N GLU A 32 -13.87 6.86 -10.19
CA GLU A 32 -13.58 6.19 -11.46
C GLU A 32 -12.57 5.03 -11.29
N ILE A 33 -11.57 5.19 -10.42
CA ILE A 33 -10.63 4.12 -10.08
C ILE A 33 -11.35 2.94 -9.41
N ILE A 34 -12.25 3.23 -8.47
CA ILE A 34 -13.00 2.21 -7.73
C ILE A 34 -13.94 1.44 -8.66
N ASP A 35 -14.71 2.15 -9.47
CA ASP A 35 -15.65 1.56 -10.43
C ASP A 35 -14.89 0.70 -11.47
N LEU A 36 -13.73 1.16 -11.94
CA LEU A 36 -12.85 0.42 -12.84
C LEU A 36 -12.31 -0.86 -12.20
N ALA A 37 -11.87 -0.79 -10.93
CA ALA A 37 -11.38 -1.96 -10.20
C ALA A 37 -12.47 -3.01 -9.99
N ILE A 38 -13.69 -2.58 -9.59
CA ILE A 38 -14.85 -3.47 -9.42
C ILE A 38 -15.21 -4.14 -10.75
N ARG A 39 -15.26 -3.36 -11.84
CA ARG A 39 -15.54 -3.92 -13.18
C ARG A 39 -14.48 -4.95 -13.57
N LEU A 40 -13.19 -4.64 -13.41
CA LEU A 40 -12.09 -5.55 -13.74
C LEU A 40 -12.22 -6.89 -13.01
N VAL A 41 -12.43 -6.90 -11.70
CA VAL A 41 -12.51 -8.16 -10.94
C VAL A 41 -13.76 -8.98 -11.27
N ASN A 42 -14.87 -8.32 -11.62
CA ASN A 42 -16.09 -8.99 -12.06
C ASN A 42 -15.93 -9.65 -13.44
N GLU A 43 -15.34 -8.95 -14.41
CA GLU A 43 -15.07 -9.49 -15.76
C GLU A 43 -14.10 -10.67 -15.73
N LEU A 44 -13.20 -10.70 -14.74
CA LEU A 44 -12.24 -11.79 -14.54
C LEU A 44 -12.77 -12.96 -13.70
N ASP A 45 -14.01 -12.88 -13.19
CA ASP A 45 -14.56 -13.81 -12.18
C ASP A 45 -13.57 -14.08 -11.03
N TYR A 46 -12.96 -13.00 -10.53
CA TYR A 46 -11.74 -13.09 -9.73
C TYR A 46 -12.02 -13.43 -8.25
N VAL A 47 -11.29 -14.41 -7.71
CA VAL A 47 -11.32 -14.79 -6.29
C VAL A 47 -9.96 -14.52 -5.64
N GLY A 48 -9.94 -13.57 -4.70
CA GLY A 48 -8.74 -13.22 -3.95
C GLY A 48 -8.62 -11.71 -3.78
N THR A 49 -7.38 -11.24 -3.67
CA THR A 49 -7.03 -9.81 -3.62
C THR A 49 -6.29 -9.50 -4.91
N LEU A 50 -6.66 -8.40 -5.54
CA LEU A 50 -6.03 -7.90 -6.75
C LEU A 50 -5.58 -6.45 -6.52
N GLY A 51 -4.30 -6.17 -6.78
CA GLY A 51 -3.79 -4.80 -6.83
C GLY A 51 -4.00 -4.23 -8.22
N LEU A 52 -4.61 -3.05 -8.33
CA LEU A 52 -4.73 -2.30 -9.58
C LEU A 52 -3.90 -1.02 -9.48
N GLU A 53 -2.97 -0.83 -10.41
CA GLU A 53 -2.24 0.42 -10.57
C GLU A 53 -2.79 1.20 -11.75
N VAL A 54 -2.96 2.51 -11.57
CA VAL A 54 -3.49 3.42 -12.58
C VAL A 54 -2.65 4.68 -12.65
N PHE A 55 -2.65 5.30 -13.82
CA PHE A 55 -2.28 6.69 -13.99
C PHE A 55 -3.54 7.57 -13.98
N VAL A 56 -3.43 8.74 -13.36
CA VAL A 56 -4.44 9.80 -13.47
C VAL A 56 -3.81 10.94 -14.25
N ALA A 57 -4.24 11.13 -15.50
CA ALA A 57 -3.68 12.14 -16.40
C ALA A 57 -4.79 12.85 -17.16
N ASN A 58 -4.75 14.19 -17.18
CA ASN A 58 -5.75 15.03 -17.85
C ASN A 58 -7.19 14.68 -17.47
N GLY A 59 -7.42 14.36 -16.19
CA GLY A 59 -8.73 13.99 -15.66
C GLY A 59 -9.22 12.60 -16.08
N LYS A 60 -8.37 11.74 -16.66
CA LYS A 60 -8.71 10.36 -17.05
C LYS A 60 -7.95 9.35 -16.20
N VAL A 61 -8.60 8.21 -15.92
CA VAL A 61 -7.97 7.04 -15.31
C VAL A 61 -7.50 6.08 -16.40
N LEU A 62 -6.21 5.74 -16.39
CA LEU A 62 -5.59 4.80 -17.32
C LEU A 62 -5.02 3.61 -16.53
N ILE A 63 -5.38 2.38 -16.88
CA ILE A 63 -4.77 1.19 -16.27
C ILE A 63 -3.29 1.14 -16.65
N ASN A 64 -2.42 1.02 -15.64
CA ASN A 64 -1.01 0.74 -15.83
C ASN A 64 -0.78 -0.78 -15.80
N GLU A 65 -1.06 -1.41 -14.66
CA GLU A 65 -0.91 -2.84 -14.44
C GLU A 65 -1.88 -3.35 -13.38
N PHE A 66 -2.07 -4.67 -13.32
CA PHE A 66 -2.71 -5.30 -12.18
C PHE A 66 -1.92 -6.53 -11.72
N ALA A 67 -1.99 -6.79 -10.42
CA ALA A 67 -1.33 -7.92 -9.76
C ALA A 67 -2.39 -8.83 -9.11
N PRO A 68 -2.56 -10.08 -9.57
CA PRO A 68 -3.53 -11.04 -9.03
C PRO A 68 -3.04 -11.65 -7.72
N ARG A 69 -2.75 -10.80 -6.73
CA ARG A 69 -2.29 -11.14 -5.39
C ARG A 69 -2.43 -9.92 -4.47
N VAL A 70 -2.19 -10.14 -3.18
CA VAL A 70 -1.84 -9.03 -2.27
C VAL A 70 -0.71 -8.19 -2.86
N HIS A 71 -0.82 -6.87 -2.70
CA HIS A 71 0.04 -5.91 -3.38
C HIS A 71 0.85 -5.08 -2.39
N ASN A 72 2.04 -4.65 -2.82
CA ASN A 72 2.93 -3.87 -1.98
C ASN A 72 2.25 -2.58 -1.51
N THR A 73 1.53 -1.90 -2.40
CA THR A 73 0.79 -0.66 -2.09
C THR A 73 -0.32 -0.85 -1.06
N GLY A 74 -0.72 -2.08 -0.73
CA GLY A 74 -1.73 -2.36 0.27
C GLY A 74 -1.18 -2.67 1.67
N HIS A 75 0.14 -2.65 1.92
CA HIS A 75 0.66 -3.07 3.24
C HIS A 75 0.25 -2.12 4.37
N TYR A 76 -0.09 -0.86 4.06
CA TYR A 76 -0.67 0.08 5.02
C TYR A 76 -1.92 -0.48 5.72
N THR A 77 -2.68 -1.38 5.06
CA THR A 77 -3.89 -2.00 5.63
C THR A 77 -3.64 -2.84 6.88
N LEU A 78 -2.38 -3.20 7.18
CA LEU A 78 -2.03 -3.88 8.43
C LEU A 78 -2.24 -3.01 9.67
N ASP A 79 -2.16 -1.68 9.54
CA ASP A 79 -2.35 -0.74 10.66
C ASP A 79 -3.39 0.36 10.36
N GLY A 80 -3.67 0.63 9.08
CA GLY A 80 -4.58 1.70 8.65
C GLY A 80 -6.02 1.25 8.40
N ALA A 81 -6.29 -0.05 8.32
CA ALA A 81 -7.61 -0.60 8.02
C ALA A 81 -8.05 -1.61 9.08
N LEU A 82 -9.37 -1.77 9.20
CA LEU A 82 -9.94 -2.73 10.17
C LEU A 82 -9.55 -4.18 9.85
N ILE A 83 -9.54 -4.53 8.56
CA ILE A 83 -9.09 -5.83 8.06
C ILE A 83 -7.97 -5.59 7.06
N SER A 84 -6.87 -6.31 7.18
CA SER A 84 -5.74 -6.19 6.25
C SER A 84 -6.04 -6.87 4.92
N GLN A 85 -5.37 -6.43 3.84
CA GLN A 85 -5.49 -7.07 2.52
C GLN A 85 -5.13 -8.56 2.55
N PHE A 86 -4.28 -8.97 3.49
CA PHE A 86 -3.81 -10.35 3.65
C PHE A 86 -4.92 -11.21 4.24
N GLU A 87 -5.59 -10.71 5.27
CA GLU A 87 -6.74 -11.38 5.84
C GLU A 87 -7.91 -11.40 4.85
N GLN A 88 -8.19 -10.29 4.16
CA GLN A 88 -9.20 -10.28 3.08
C GLN A 88 -8.91 -11.31 1.99
N HIS A 89 -7.63 -11.45 1.60
CA HIS A 89 -7.22 -12.46 0.64
C HIS A 89 -7.59 -13.86 1.12
N LEU A 90 -7.23 -14.19 2.37
CA LEU A 90 -7.57 -15.48 2.98
C LEU A 90 -9.08 -15.69 3.06
N ARG A 91 -9.84 -14.70 3.53
CA ARG A 91 -11.31 -14.80 3.61
C ARG A 91 -11.92 -15.09 2.23
N ALA A 92 -11.45 -14.40 1.19
CA ALA A 92 -11.91 -14.59 -0.17
C ALA A 92 -11.63 -16.01 -0.70
N ILE A 93 -10.38 -16.50 -0.57
CA ILE A 93 -9.99 -17.79 -1.12
C ILE A 93 -10.52 -18.98 -0.29
N LEU A 94 -10.75 -18.80 1.01
CA LEU A 94 -11.31 -19.81 1.91
C LEU A 94 -12.85 -19.86 1.90
N GLY A 95 -13.51 -18.99 1.13
CA GLY A 95 -14.98 -18.94 1.04
C GLY A 95 -15.66 -18.36 2.29
N MET A 96 -14.92 -17.65 3.14
CA MET A 96 -15.47 -16.91 4.27
C MET A 96 -16.16 -15.63 3.80
N SER A 97 -16.97 -15.01 4.66
CA SER A 97 -17.47 -13.67 4.38
C SER A 97 -16.33 -12.65 4.40
N LEU A 98 -16.28 -11.81 3.35
CA LEU A 98 -15.40 -10.65 3.32
C LEU A 98 -15.67 -9.76 4.53
N GLY A 99 -14.61 -9.26 5.13
CA GLY A 99 -14.68 -8.30 6.22
C GLY A 99 -14.86 -6.86 5.72
N PRO A 100 -15.15 -5.94 6.65
CA PRO A 100 -15.15 -4.50 6.38
C PRO A 100 -13.80 -4.04 5.83
N THR A 101 -13.84 -3.08 4.90
CA THR A 101 -12.65 -2.50 4.24
C THR A 101 -12.41 -1.05 4.64
N ASP A 102 -13.07 -0.64 5.73
CA ASP A 102 -12.96 0.67 6.33
C ASP A 102 -11.50 0.98 6.70
N VAL A 103 -11.01 2.08 6.13
CA VAL A 103 -9.75 2.70 6.54
C VAL A 103 -10.07 3.54 7.77
N LEU A 104 -9.53 3.13 8.92
CA LEU A 104 -9.85 3.70 10.23
C LEU A 104 -9.25 5.10 10.40
N CYS A 105 -8.16 5.38 9.70
CA CYS A 105 -7.48 6.66 9.71
C CYS A 105 -6.64 6.84 8.43
N PRO A 106 -6.37 8.10 8.02
CA PRO A 106 -5.37 8.39 7.01
C PRO A 106 -4.06 7.66 7.31
N SER A 107 -3.53 6.99 6.30
CA SER A 107 -2.44 6.06 6.46
C SER A 107 -1.63 5.91 5.18
N GLY A 108 -0.44 5.35 5.32
CA GLY A 108 0.48 5.14 4.22
C GLY A 108 1.59 4.19 4.61
N MET A 109 2.52 4.00 3.69
CA MET A 109 3.71 3.19 3.96
C MET A 109 4.92 3.71 3.21
N ILE A 110 6.10 3.38 3.72
CA ILE A 110 7.39 3.59 3.06
C ILE A 110 8.09 2.23 2.95
N ASN A 111 8.61 1.89 1.77
CA ASN A 111 9.51 0.74 1.63
C ASN A 111 10.89 1.09 2.18
N ILE A 112 11.46 0.16 2.94
CA ILE A 112 12.86 0.22 3.35
C ILE A 112 13.68 -0.47 2.25
N LEU A 113 14.56 0.29 1.59
CA LEU A 113 15.26 -0.08 0.37
C LEU A 113 16.76 -0.01 0.61
N GLY A 114 17.45 -1.13 0.45
CA GLY A 114 18.92 -1.18 0.40
C GLY A 114 19.65 -0.71 1.66
N THR A 115 18.99 -0.66 2.81
CA THR A 115 19.61 -0.31 4.10
C THR A 115 19.13 -1.26 5.21
N ASP A 116 20.05 -1.71 6.07
CA ASP A 116 19.79 -2.37 7.35
C ASP A 116 19.77 -1.39 8.53
N LYS A 117 20.07 -0.11 8.27
CA LYS A 117 20.12 0.93 9.30
C LYS A 117 18.80 1.69 9.34
N ILE A 118 18.02 1.42 10.38
CA ILE A 118 16.82 2.19 10.70
C ILE A 118 17.11 2.93 12.02
N PRO A 119 17.24 4.26 12.00
CA PRO A 119 17.41 5.04 13.22
C PRO A 119 16.23 4.79 14.18
N PRO A 120 16.45 4.59 15.49
CA PRO A 120 15.37 4.36 16.45
C PRO A 120 14.28 5.45 16.44
N GLU A 121 14.63 6.68 16.07
CA GLU A 121 13.74 7.82 15.94
C GLU A 121 12.59 7.57 14.96
N VAL A 122 12.78 6.68 13.98
CA VAL A 122 11.73 6.26 13.04
C VAL A 122 10.51 5.70 13.77
N LEU A 123 10.71 5.04 14.92
CA LEU A 123 9.64 4.44 15.72
C LEU A 123 8.70 5.48 16.34
N ASN A 124 9.11 6.75 16.41
CA ASN A 124 8.23 7.84 16.83
C ASN A 124 7.19 8.23 15.77
N TYR A 125 7.39 7.80 14.52
CA TYR A 125 6.60 8.24 13.37
C TYR A 125 5.88 7.09 12.65
N GLY A 126 6.30 5.85 12.84
CA GLY A 126 5.69 4.70 12.18
C GLY A 126 6.10 3.36 12.77
N LYS A 127 5.44 2.30 12.29
CA LYS A 127 5.65 0.93 12.71
C LYS A 127 6.45 0.17 11.67
N VAL A 128 7.60 -0.36 12.07
CA VAL A 128 8.53 -1.09 11.20
C VAL A 128 8.07 -2.54 11.04
N TYR A 129 7.99 -3.00 9.79
CA TYR A 129 7.82 -4.39 9.38
C TYR A 129 9.10 -4.85 8.69
N TRP A 130 9.90 -5.64 9.40
CA TRP A 130 11.17 -6.14 8.90
C TRP A 130 11.00 -7.53 8.26
N TYR A 131 11.53 -7.73 7.06
CA TYR A 131 11.37 -9.00 6.34
C TYR A 131 12.48 -10.02 6.61
N SER A 132 13.47 -9.66 7.44
CA SER A 132 14.59 -10.54 7.81
C SER A 132 15.29 -11.19 6.61
N LYS A 133 15.46 -10.45 5.51
CA LYS A 133 16.18 -10.93 4.32
C LYS A 133 17.67 -11.03 4.62
N SER A 134 18.28 -12.14 4.21
CA SER A 134 19.67 -12.49 4.52
C SER A 134 20.73 -11.52 3.99
N GLU A 135 20.41 -10.71 2.97
CA GLU A 135 21.33 -9.72 2.44
C GLU A 135 20.62 -8.41 2.11
N VAL A 136 21.27 -7.31 2.47
CA VAL A 136 20.89 -5.97 2.04
C VAL A 136 21.67 -5.63 0.77
N ARG A 137 20.95 -5.33 -0.31
CA ARG A 137 21.52 -4.90 -1.60
C ARG A 137 20.80 -3.64 -2.04
N LYS A 138 21.47 -2.77 -2.79
CA LYS A 138 20.87 -1.58 -3.40
C LYS A 138 19.55 -1.94 -4.10
N ARG A 139 18.53 -1.10 -3.98
CA ARG A 139 17.15 -1.31 -4.52
C ARG A 139 16.35 -2.47 -3.91
N ARG A 140 16.92 -3.32 -3.05
CA ARG A 140 16.19 -4.46 -2.47
C ARG A 140 15.25 -3.98 -1.35
N LYS A 141 13.97 -4.31 -1.47
CA LYS A 141 12.97 -4.15 -0.38
C LYS A 141 13.31 -5.09 0.77
N VAL A 142 13.72 -4.56 1.91
CA VAL A 142 14.11 -5.31 3.12
C VAL A 142 13.11 -5.17 4.27
N GLY A 143 12.19 -4.22 4.15
CA GLY A 143 11.05 -4.04 5.04
C GLY A 143 10.11 -2.97 4.51
N HIS A 144 9.11 -2.62 5.31
CA HIS A 144 8.32 -1.40 5.13
C HIS A 144 8.01 -0.76 6.48
N ILE A 145 7.56 0.49 6.45
CA ILE A 145 7.13 1.23 7.63
C ILE A 145 5.70 1.69 7.36
N ASN A 146 4.77 1.27 8.20
CA ASN A 146 3.40 1.76 8.15
C ASN A 146 3.26 3.02 9.00
N ILE A 147 2.46 3.96 8.49
CA ILE A 147 2.26 5.28 9.06
C ILE A 147 0.77 5.52 9.15
N VAL A 148 0.33 6.00 10.32
CA VAL A 148 -1.05 6.41 10.59
C VAL A 148 -1.04 7.85 11.11
N GLY A 149 -2.10 8.60 10.84
CA GLY A 149 -2.25 9.98 11.31
C GLY A 149 -3.72 10.39 11.40
N ASN A 150 -3.98 11.51 12.07
CA ASN A 150 -5.33 12.05 12.23
C ASN A 150 -5.85 12.66 10.93
N ASN A 151 -4.95 13.09 10.06
CA ASN A 151 -5.25 13.64 8.74
C ASN A 151 -4.13 13.29 7.74
N LEU A 152 -4.39 13.49 6.44
CA LEU A 152 -3.42 13.20 5.38
C LEU A 152 -2.14 14.04 5.48
N GLU A 153 -2.24 15.27 5.98
CA GLU A 153 -1.10 16.16 6.12
C GLU A 153 -0.11 15.64 7.16
N GLU A 154 -0.61 15.15 8.30
CA GLU A 154 0.20 14.49 9.32
C GLU A 154 0.91 13.24 8.77
N VAL A 155 0.22 12.42 7.96
CA VAL A 155 0.82 11.24 7.32
C VAL A 155 1.96 11.64 6.38
N LYS A 156 1.76 12.67 5.56
CA LYS A 156 2.81 13.19 4.66
C LYS A 156 4.00 13.72 5.43
N GLN A 157 3.78 14.49 6.49
CA GLN A 157 4.85 15.01 7.35
C GLN A 157 5.65 13.87 8.00
N LYS A 158 4.98 12.84 8.51
CA LYS A 158 5.64 11.63 9.03
C LYS A 158 6.44 10.91 7.94
N ILE A 159 5.90 10.82 6.72
CA ILE A 159 6.64 10.26 5.58
C ILE A 159 7.93 11.04 5.34
N ASP A 160 7.85 12.36 5.23
CA ASP A 160 9.01 13.21 4.99
C ASP A 160 10.06 13.09 6.09
N LYS A 161 9.63 13.05 7.36
CA LYS A 161 10.54 12.84 8.50
C LYS A 161 11.25 11.49 8.43
N ILE A 162 10.53 10.41 8.14
CA ILE A 162 11.13 9.08 8.04
C ILE A 162 12.08 9.01 6.83
N MET A 163 11.71 9.60 5.69
CA MET A 163 12.59 9.68 4.51
C MET A 163 13.89 10.41 4.82
N GLN A 164 13.84 11.53 5.56
CA GLN A 164 15.03 12.26 6.01
C GLN A 164 15.89 11.46 6.97
N LEU A 165 15.28 10.69 7.88
CA LEU A 165 16.00 9.86 8.85
C LEU A 165 16.72 8.69 8.18
N ILE A 166 16.07 8.00 7.25
CA ILE A 166 16.61 6.80 6.61
C ILE A 166 17.53 7.15 5.43
N TYR A 167 17.21 8.21 4.69
CA TYR A 167 17.89 8.62 3.47
C TYR A 167 18.27 10.12 3.50
N PRO A 168 19.12 10.57 4.44
CA PRO A 168 19.45 11.98 4.61
C PRO A 168 20.14 12.63 3.40
N ASN A 169 20.81 11.81 2.58
CA ASN A 169 21.48 12.22 1.34
C ASN A 169 20.65 11.90 0.08
N GLY A 170 19.35 11.61 0.25
CA GLY A 170 18.49 11.10 -0.80
C GLY A 170 18.55 9.58 -0.95
N LEU A 171 17.57 9.05 -1.68
CA LEU A 171 17.41 7.62 -1.90
C LEU A 171 18.35 7.14 -3.02
N ASP A 172 19.35 6.33 -2.68
CA ASP A 172 20.26 5.77 -3.67
C ASP A 172 19.68 4.51 -4.35
N LEU A 173 18.96 4.72 -5.46
CA LEU A 173 18.36 3.66 -6.29
C LEU A 173 19.18 3.30 -7.52
#